data_AF-A0A7G5EM43-F1
#
_entry.id   AF-A0A7G5EM43-F1
#
_cell.length_a   1.000
_cell.length_b   1.000
_cell.length_c   1.000
_cell.angle_alpha   90.00
_cell.angle_beta   90.00
_cell.angle_gamma   90.00
#
_symmetry.space_group_name_H-M   'P 1'
#
loop_
_entity.id
_entity.type
_entity.pdbx_description
1 polymer ?
#
loop_
_entity_poly.entity_id
_entity_poly.type
_entity_poly.pdbx_seq_one_letter_code
_entity_poly.pdbx_strand_id
1 'polypeptide(L)' 'MEPIPQKPPRRLQVKIAARLCNTLLEGSGLCVRDWQLPGTNPLPKHKRFTLETTDGDDWEAISDIYALHAQLLADEEKKA' A
#
# COMPACT_ATOMS: atom_id res chain seq x y z
N MET A 1 13.87 -32.52 12.79
CA MET A 1 13.60 -31.14 13.24
C MET A 1 13.18 -30.37 12.00
N GLU A 2 11.87 -30.33 11.73
CA GLU A 2 11.36 -29.67 10.53
C GLU A 2 11.44 -28.14 10.71
N PRO A 3 11.83 -27.37 9.69
CA PRO A 3 11.86 -25.92 9.78
C PRO A 3 10.41 -25.40 9.87
N ILE A 4 10.09 -24.76 10.99
CA ILE A 4 8.82 -24.05 11.16
C ILE A 4 8.73 -23.02 10.02
N PRO A 5 7.68 -23.04 9.16
CA PRO A 5 7.49 -22.00 8.17
C PRO A 5 7.20 -20.71 8.93
N GLN A 6 8.22 -19.88 9.10
CA GLN A 6 8.09 -18.55 9.68
C GLN A 6 7.25 -17.74 8.70
N LYS A 7 5.92 -17.75 8.88
CA LYS A 7 5.02 -16.82 8.20
C LYS A 7 5.61 -15.43 8.42
N PRO A 8 5.99 -14.72 7.34
CA PRO A 8 6.70 -13.46 7.50
C PRO A 8 5.85 -12.54 8.37
N PRO A 9 6.47 -11.81 9.31
CA PRO A 9 5.73 -10.96 10.23
C PRO A 9 4.80 -10.07 9.41
N ARG A 10 3.52 -9.95 9.80
CA ARG A 10 2.47 -9.28 9.00
C ARG A 10 2.95 -7.95 8.43
N ARG A 11 3.76 -7.19 9.18
CA ARG A 11 4.40 -5.93 8.76
C ARG A 11 5.20 -6.02 7.46
N LEU A 12 5.92 -7.13 7.24
CA LEU A 12 6.68 -7.38 6.01
C LEU A 12 5.73 -7.60 4.83
N GLN A 13 4.63 -8.34 5.06
CA GLN A 13 3.61 -8.58 4.03
C GLN A 13 2.89 -7.28 3.62
N VAL A 14 2.60 -6.39 4.58
CA VAL A 14 1.91 -5.11 4.27
C VAL A 14 2.81 -4.19 3.44
N LYS A 15 4.12 -4.16 3.73
CA LYS A 15 5.10 -3.42 2.91
C LYS A 15 5.18 -3.97 1.48
N ILE A 16 5.14 -5.29 1.33
CA ILE A 16 5.13 -5.93 0.01
C ILE A 16 3.85 -5.54 -0.74
N ALA A 17 2.68 -5.61 -0.10
CA ALA A 17 1.41 -5.21 -0.70
C ALA A 17 1.39 -3.74 -1.16
N ALA A 18 1.88 -2.81 -0.32
CA ALA A 18 2.00 -1.40 -0.68
C ALA A 18 2.92 -1.20 -1.90
N ARG A 19 4.04 -1.95 -1.96
CA ARG A 19 4.96 -1.90 -3.10
C ARG A 19 4.30 -2.43 -4.38
N LEU A 20 3.55 -3.52 -4.30
CA LEU A 20 2.81 -4.07 -5.45
C LEU A 20 1.75 -3.08 -5.95
N CYS A 21 1.02 -2.44 -5.04
CA CYS A 21 0.09 -1.36 -5.41
C CYS A 21 0.80 -0.23 -6.16
N ASN A 22 1.98 0.20 -5.69
CA ASN A 22 2.77 1.21 -6.38
C ASN A 22 3.22 0.80 -7.78
N THR A 23 3.51 -0.48 -7.99
CA THR A 23 3.84 -1.00 -9.33
C THR A 23 2.62 -0.94 -10.26
N LEU A 24 1.43 -1.32 -9.77
CA LEU A 24 0.19 -1.24 -10.56
C LEU A 24 -0.24 0.22 -10.83
N LEU A 25 0.06 1.12 -9.90
CA LEU A 25 -0.24 2.55 -10.03
C LEU A 25 0.83 3.31 -10.83
N GLU A 26 1.91 2.66 -11.26
CA GLU A 26 2.97 3.30 -12.03
C GLU A 26 2.41 3.87 -13.33
N GLY A 27 2.62 5.17 -13.57
CA GLY A 27 2.05 5.89 -14.71
C GLY A 27 0.58 6.31 -14.57
N SER A 28 -0.10 5.95 -13.48
CA SER A 28 -1.47 6.41 -13.19
C SER A 28 -1.52 7.74 -12.44
N GLY A 29 -0.36 8.27 -12.01
CA GLY A 29 -0.28 9.52 -11.23
C GLY A 29 -0.67 9.37 -9.76
N LEU A 30 -0.68 8.13 -9.23
CA LEU A 30 -1.02 7.81 -7.85
C LEU A 30 0.08 6.96 -7.20
N CYS A 31 0.23 7.04 -5.89
CA CYS A 31 1.18 6.25 -5.11
C CYS A 31 0.68 5.98 -3.68
N VAL A 32 0.93 4.79 -3.17
CA VAL A 32 0.72 4.40 -1.78
C VAL A 32 1.89 4.83 -0.91
N ARG A 33 1.59 5.64 0.11
CA ARG A 33 2.52 6.12 1.15
C ARG A 33 2.34 5.35 2.45
N ASP A 34 3.42 4.83 3.04
CA ASP A 34 3.42 4.24 4.39
C ASP A 34 3.87 5.28 5.42
N TRP A 35 2.93 5.73 6.25
CA TRP A 35 3.14 6.73 7.30
C TRP A 35 3.76 6.14 8.57
N GLN A 36 3.98 4.82 8.65
CA GLN A 36 4.61 4.22 9.82
C GLN A 36 6.14 4.42 9.89
N LEU A 37 6.71 5.18 8.96
CA LEU A 37 8.14 5.50 8.96
C LEU A 37 8.45 6.58 10.02
N PRO A 38 9.53 6.43 10.80
CA PRO A 38 9.92 7.46 11.77
C PRO A 38 10.24 8.77 11.03
N GLY A 39 9.56 9.86 11.40
CA GLY A 39 9.73 11.19 10.80
C GLY A 39 8.49 11.79 10.15
N THR A 40 7.40 11.04 10.02
CA THR A 40 6.12 11.56 9.49
C THR A 40 5.22 12.02 10.64
N ASN A 41 5.03 13.34 10.78
CA ASN A 41 4.17 13.95 11.80
C ASN A 41 3.31 15.05 11.13
N PRO A 42 1.99 15.11 11.35
CA PRO A 42 1.18 14.25 12.22
C PRO A 42 0.76 12.93 11.55
N LEU A 43 1.08 11.80 12.21
CA LEU A 43 0.48 10.52 11.86
C LEU A 43 -1.03 10.55 12.17
N PRO A 44 -1.91 10.25 11.20
CA PRO A 44 -3.29 9.93 11.53
C PRO A 44 -3.27 8.67 12.40
N LYS A 45 -3.69 8.78 13.67
CA LYS A 45 -3.61 7.73 14.72
C LYS A 45 -4.18 6.36 14.33
N HIS A 46 -4.95 6.27 13.24
CA HIS A 46 -5.64 5.06 12.79
C HIS A 46 -5.34 4.70 11.33
N LYS A 47 -4.51 5.45 10.60
CA LYS A 47 -4.31 5.27 9.15
C LYS A 47 -2.83 5.15 8.85
N ARG A 48 -2.41 3.93 8.55
CA ARG A 48 -1.01 3.61 8.26
C ARG A 48 -0.63 3.89 6.80
N PHE A 49 -1.56 3.68 5.88
CA PHE A 49 -1.35 3.86 4.45
C PHE A 49 -2.30 4.91 3.90
N THR A 50 -1.81 5.73 2.97
CA THR A 50 -2.62 6.63 2.15
C THR A 50 -2.28 6.42 0.69
N LEU A 51 -3.26 6.67 -0.17
CA LEU A 51 -3.12 6.76 -1.61
C LEU A 51 -2.99 8.24 -1.94
N GLU A 52 -1.87 8.66 -2.50
CA GLU A 52 -1.55 10.06 -2.79
C GLU A 52 -1.37 10.26 -4.28
N THR A 53 -1.79 11.40 -4.82
CA THR A 53 -1.39 11.79 -6.17
C THR A 53 0.11 12.07 -6.22
N THR A 54 0.74 11.85 -7.37
CA THR A 54 2.16 12.15 -7.58
C THR A 54 2.49 13.63 -7.38
N ASP A 55 1.49 14.50 -7.55
CA ASP A 55 1.57 15.94 -7.34
C ASP A 55 1.45 16.33 -5.85
N GLY A 56 0.99 15.41 -4.99
CA GLY A 56 0.93 15.58 -3.54
C GLY A 56 -0.24 16.44 -3.04
N ASP A 57 -1.18 16.81 -3.92
CA ASP A 57 -2.34 17.63 -3.58
C ASP A 57 -3.48 16.81 -2.94
N ASP A 58 -3.61 15.54 -3.30
CA ASP A 58 -4.68 14.66 -2.81
C ASP A 58 -4.10 13.45 -2.09
N TRP A 59 -4.66 13.15 -0.93
CA TRP A 59 -4.35 11.93 -0.16
C TRP A 59 -5.61 11.28 0.39
N GLU A 60 -5.85 10.04 -0.01
CA GLU A 60 -6.95 9.21 0.47
C GLU A 60 -6.45 8.15 1.44
N ALA A 61 -7.24 7.84 2.46
CA ALA A 61 -6.83 6.88 3.46
C ALA A 61 -7.12 5.43 3.04
N ILE A 62 -6.08 4.59 3.07
CA ILE A 62 -6.22 3.18 2.77
C ILE A 62 -6.48 2.42 4.08
N SER A 63 -7.72 1.96 4.24
CA SER A 63 -8.13 1.17 5.41
C SER A 63 -7.60 -0.26 5.34
N ASP A 64 -7.54 -0.85 4.15
CA ASP A 64 -7.00 -2.19 3.89
C ASP A 64 -6.21 -2.20 2.58
N ILE A 65 -4.90 -2.43 2.68
CA ILE A 65 -4.01 -2.45 1.52
C ILE A 65 -4.26 -3.65 0.61
N TYR A 66 -4.77 -4.76 1.15
CA TYR A 66 -5.07 -5.95 0.36
C TYR A 66 -6.33 -5.74 -0.48
N ALA A 67 -7.32 -5.04 0.08
CA ALA A 67 -8.50 -4.63 -0.65
C ALA A 67 -8.13 -3.67 -1.79
N LEU A 68 -7.25 -2.68 -1.53
CA LEU A 68 -6.75 -1.79 -2.58
C LEU A 68 -6.03 -2.58 -3.69
N HIS A 69 -5.12 -3.47 -3.32
CA HIS A 69 -4.38 -4.29 -4.29
C HIS A 69 -5.31 -5.12 -5.18
N ALA A 70 -6.35 -5.73 -4.59
CA ALA A 70 -7.34 -6.49 -5.34
C ALA A 70 -8.16 -5.61 -6.30
N GLN A 71 -8.52 -4.39 -5.89
CA GLN A 71 -9.19 -3.42 -6.76
C GLN A 71 -8.30 -3.00 -7.93
N LEU A 72 -7.03 -2.68 -7.66
CA LEU A 72 -6.07 -2.29 -8.71
C LEU A 72 -5.83 -3.40 -9.72
N LEU A 73 -5.74 -4.66 -9.28
CA LEU A 73 -5.66 -5.80 -10.19
C LEU A 73 -6.89 -5.93 -11.09
N ALA A 74 -8.09 -5.74 -10.52
CA ALA A 74 -9.33 -5.79 -11.29
C ALA A 74 -9.45 -4.64 -12.29
N ASP A 75 -8.96 -3.46 -11.95
CA ASP A 75 -8.95 -2.29 -12.84
C ASP A 75 -7.92 -2.44 -13.97
N GLU A 76 -6.73 -2.98 -13.67
CA GLU A 76 -5.71 -3.33 -14.67
C GLU A 76 -6.26 -4.35 -15.69
N GLU A 77 -6.96 -5.39 -15.20
CA GLU A 77 -7.59 -6.41 -16.07
C GLU A 77 -8.71 -5.84 -16.94
N LYS A 78 -9.45 -4.82 -16.47
CA LYS A 78 -10.48 -4.12 -17.27
C LYS A 78 -9.91 -3.11 -18.26
N LYS A 79 -8.65 -2.71 -18.09
CA LYS A 79 -7.95 -1.77 -18.99
C LYS A 79 -7.34 -2.48 -20.20
N ALA A 80 -7.16 -3.80 -20.13
CA ALA A 80 -6.67 -4.68 -21.19
C ALA A 80 -7.79 -5.09 -22.17
#